data_AF-A0A1C6P9K8-F1
#
_entry.id   AF-A0A1C6P9K8-F1
#
_cell.length_a   1.000
_cell.length_b   1.000
_cell.length_c   1.000
_cell.angle_alpha   90.00
_cell.angle_beta   90.00
_cell.angle_gamma   90.00
#
_symmetry.space_group_name_H-M   'P 1'
#
loop_
_entity.id
_entity.type
_entity.pdbx_description
1 polymer ?
#
loop_
_entity_poly.entity_id
_entity_poly.type
_entity_poly.pdbx_seq_one_letter_code
_entity_poly.pdbx_strand_id
1 'polypeptide(L)'
;MVMRALLAGIVGGVIGIAAYSISQTGGQPLSVAVGCLIGVAVVLGGELYRRSAQLTEVRLVVLGSEMSFKTKTDMRHAAQRMFFQAATRVATRPLEDGHGNLREALTSLKTLFDLYREPLESEGTPLPPANGNSVYELALHILNFELAPFLTKWHPRLKAFEESDRGQDESEWSENSVFREELRALQERLRPYLIGLGEIAGIPDPASHLRRSARVSPPASATVPDQPSSPATPE
;
A
#
# COMPACT_ATOMS: atom_id res chain seq x y z
N MET A 1 14.98 8.66 37.21
CA MET A 1 15.65 9.14 38.45
C MET A 1 14.99 8.57 39.71
N VAL A 2 13.65 8.62 39.83
CA VAL A 2 12.88 8.12 40.99
C VAL A 2 13.17 6.64 41.35
N MET A 3 13.30 5.76 40.35
CA MET A 3 13.57 4.33 40.57
C MET A 3 14.92 4.06 41.27
N ARG A 4 15.96 4.82 40.93
CA ARG A 4 17.29 4.68 41.54
C ARG A 4 17.31 5.17 42.98
N ALA A 5 16.55 6.21 43.31
CA ALA A 5 16.39 6.72 44.67
C ALA A 5 15.61 5.75 45.57
N LEU A 6 14.57 5.10 45.02
CA LEU A 6 13.79 4.07 45.73
C LEU A 6 14.63 2.82 46.03
N LEU A 7 15.40 2.34 45.06
CA LEU A 7 16.34 1.22 45.27
C LEU A 7 17.40 1.55 46.31
N ALA A 8 18.00 2.75 46.26
CA ALA A 8 18.97 3.19 47.24
C ALA A 8 18.39 3.29 48.65
N GLY A 9 17.13 3.74 48.79
CA GLY A 9 16.42 3.80 50.07
C GLY A 9 16.15 2.42 50.68
N ILE A 10 15.74 1.44 49.86
CA ILE A 10 15.50 0.07 50.32
C ILE A 10 16.80 -0.59 50.76
N VAL A 11 17.87 -0.45 49.97
CA VAL A 11 19.19 -1.00 50.31
C VAL A 11 19.74 -0.35 51.59
N GLY A 12 19.61 0.97 51.74
CA GLY A 12 20.01 1.67 52.96
C GLY A 12 19.22 1.25 54.19
N GLY A 13 17.92 1.03 54.06
CA GLY A 13 17.06 0.56 55.15
C GLY A 13 17.42 -0.85 55.62
N VAL A 14 17.66 -1.78 54.68
CA VAL A 14 18.07 -3.15 55.01
C VAL A 14 19.43 -3.17 55.71
N ILE A 15 20.40 -2.38 55.21
CA ILE A 15 21.74 -2.30 55.82
C ILE A 15 21.67 -1.66 57.22
N GLY A 16 20.89 -0.59 57.41
CA GLY A 16 20.76 0.09 58.69
C GLY A 16 20.11 -0.78 59.78
N ILE A 17 19.08 -1.54 59.43
CA ILE A 17 18.40 -2.44 60.37
C ILE A 17 19.29 -3.65 60.70
N ALA A 18 20.01 -4.21 59.72
CA ALA A 18 20.97 -5.29 59.95
C ALA A 18 22.11 -4.85 60.89
N ALA A 19 22.64 -3.63 60.70
CA ALA A 19 23.65 -3.05 61.59
C ALA A 19 23.12 -2.86 63.02
N TYR A 20 21.88 -2.38 63.17
CA TYR A 20 21.24 -2.21 64.47
C TYR A 20 20.98 -3.56 65.18
N SER A 21 20.55 -4.59 64.44
CA SER A 21 20.27 -5.91 65.02
C SER A 21 21.55 -6.64 65.45
N ILE A 22 22.63 -6.52 64.69
CA ILE A 22 23.95 -7.09 65.04
C ILE A 22 24.51 -6.41 66.29
N SER A 23 24.20 -5.12 66.50
CA SER A 23 24.70 -4.35 67.63
C SER A 23 24.04 -4.72 68.97
N GLN A 24 22.91 -5.43 69.02
CA GLN A 24 22.11 -5.52 70.26
C GLN A 24 21.93 -6.91 70.88
N THR A 25 22.24 -8.05 70.24
CA THR A 25 22.05 -9.36 70.93
C THR A 25 22.90 -10.52 70.40
N GLY A 26 23.49 -11.30 71.32
CA GLY A 26 23.98 -12.66 71.08
C GLY A 26 22.91 -13.70 71.40
N GLY A 27 22.56 -14.55 70.43
CA GLY A 27 21.69 -15.72 70.62
C GLY A 27 20.45 -15.80 69.71
N GLN A 28 19.65 -16.85 69.95
CA GLN A 28 18.44 -17.30 69.22
C GLN A 28 17.48 -16.24 68.62
N PRO A 29 17.24 -15.04 69.21
CA PRO A 29 16.43 -14.00 68.55
C PRO A 29 16.98 -13.47 67.22
N LEU A 30 18.28 -13.66 66.94
CA LEU A 30 18.93 -13.16 65.73
C LEU A 30 18.43 -13.88 64.46
N SER A 31 18.16 -15.18 64.54
CA SER A 31 17.64 -15.93 63.39
C SER A 31 16.19 -15.54 63.03
N VAL A 32 15.38 -15.20 64.03
CA VAL A 32 14.01 -14.70 63.83
C VAL A 32 14.03 -13.32 63.18
N ALA A 33 14.92 -12.42 63.63
CA ALA A 33 15.07 -11.09 63.05
C ALA A 33 15.54 -11.16 61.58
N VAL A 34 16.53 -12.01 61.28
CA VAL A 34 17.03 -12.22 59.91
C VAL A 34 15.96 -12.84 59.01
N GLY A 35 15.20 -13.83 59.51
CA GLY A 35 14.10 -14.45 58.77
C GLY A 35 12.99 -13.45 58.40
N CYS A 36 12.61 -12.58 59.34
CA CYS A 36 11.64 -11.52 59.09
C CYS A 36 12.14 -10.53 58.02
N LEU A 37 13.42 -10.15 58.07
CA LEU A 37 14.02 -9.25 57.07
C LEU A 37 14.02 -9.86 55.66
N ILE A 38 14.38 -11.14 55.53
CA ILE A 38 14.34 -11.85 54.25
C ILE A 38 12.90 -11.94 53.74
N GLY A 39 11.93 -12.26 54.61
CA GLY A 39 10.52 -12.30 54.25
C GLY A 39 10.01 -10.96 53.71
N VAL A 40 10.32 -9.85 54.40
CA VAL A 40 9.95 -8.50 53.97
C VAL A 40 10.63 -8.14 52.64
N ALA A 41 11.91 -8.49 52.46
CA ALA A 41 12.64 -8.24 51.22
C ALA A 41 12.04 -9.00 50.02
N VAL A 42 11.64 -10.26 50.22
CA VAL A 42 10.99 -11.08 49.18
C VAL A 42 9.62 -10.52 48.82
N VAL A 43 8.81 -10.13 49.80
CA VAL A 43 7.48 -9.54 49.55
C VAL A 43 7.59 -8.19 48.84
N LEU A 44 8.47 -7.29 49.33
CA LEU A 44 8.69 -5.99 48.68
C LEU A 44 9.30 -6.12 47.28
N GLY A 45 10.23 -7.07 47.09
CA GLY A 45 10.79 -7.39 45.79
C GLY A 45 9.73 -7.91 44.81
N GLY A 46 8.84 -8.80 45.26
CA GLY A 46 7.72 -9.31 44.46
C GLY A 46 6.69 -8.24 44.11
N GLU A 47 6.35 -7.36 45.05
CA GLU A 47 5.41 -6.24 44.84
C GLU A 47 5.99 -5.21 43.85
N LEU A 48 7.30 -4.91 43.97
CA LEU A 48 8.01 -4.04 43.04
C LEU A 48 8.14 -4.67 41.65
N TYR A 49 8.40 -5.98 41.57
CA TYR A 49 8.45 -6.70 40.30
C TYR A 49 7.09 -6.71 39.61
N ARG A 50 5.99 -6.94 40.33
CA ARG A 50 4.63 -6.83 39.75
C ARG A 50 4.33 -5.42 39.26
N ARG A 51 4.73 -4.39 40.00
CA ARG A 51 4.58 -2.98 39.57
C ARG A 51 5.46 -2.62 38.38
N SER A 52 6.69 -3.15 38.29
CA SER A 52 7.59 -2.90 37.16
C SER A 52 7.26 -3.73 35.93
N ALA A 53 6.73 -4.95 36.11
CA ALA A 53 6.30 -5.81 35.01
C ALA A 53 5.06 -5.26 34.27
N GLN A 54 4.33 -4.30 34.87
CA GLN A 54 3.32 -3.50 34.18
C GLN A 54 3.88 -2.33 33.36
N LEU A 55 5.19 -2.05 33.44
CA LEU A 55 5.88 -1.01 32.64
C LEU A 55 6.58 -1.58 31.40
N THR A 56 6.23 -2.80 31.00
CA THR A 56 6.72 -3.43 29.75
C THR A 56 5.76 -3.22 28.58
N GLU A 57 4.66 -2.48 28.76
CA GLU A 57 4.01 -1.83 27.63
C GLU A 57 4.81 -0.56 27.33
N VAL A 58 5.91 -0.74 26.59
CA VAL A 58 6.59 0.35 25.92
C VAL A 58 5.63 0.88 24.85
N ARG A 59 4.67 1.71 25.26
CA ARG A 59 4.12 2.74 24.40
C ARG A 59 5.30 3.65 24.08
N LEU A 60 6.02 3.31 23.01
CA LEU A 60 6.82 4.28 22.29
C LEU A 60 5.85 5.39 21.90
N VAL A 61 5.91 6.45 22.68
CA VAL A 61 5.23 7.71 22.43
C VAL A 61 5.85 8.28 21.16
N VAL A 62 5.34 7.80 20.02
CA VAL A 62 5.59 8.36 18.70
C VAL A 62 4.69 9.60 18.53
N LEU A 63 4.70 10.52 19.50
CA LEU A 63 3.75 11.65 19.57
C LEU A 63 4.04 12.78 18.55
N GLY A 64 4.93 12.55 17.60
CA GLY A 64 5.09 13.40 16.41
C GLY A 64 5.17 12.61 15.10
N SER A 65 5.37 11.29 15.17
CA SER A 65 5.53 10.46 13.98
C SER A 65 4.39 9.46 13.77
N GLU A 66 3.51 9.20 14.73
CA GLU A 66 2.33 8.33 14.49
C GLU A 66 1.37 8.99 13.49
N MET A 67 1.21 10.32 13.54
CA MET A 67 0.44 11.04 12.53
C MET A 67 1.14 11.03 11.17
N SER A 68 2.46 11.27 11.12
CA SER A 68 3.25 11.23 9.87
C SER A 68 3.38 9.81 9.27
N PHE A 69 3.45 8.78 10.10
CA PHE A 69 3.54 7.38 9.67
C PHE A 69 2.19 6.86 9.16
N LYS A 70 1.07 7.18 9.83
CA LYS A 70 -0.27 6.85 9.30
C LYS A 70 -0.49 7.49 7.95
N THR A 71 -0.29 8.81 7.82
CA THR A 71 -0.47 9.51 6.55
C THR A 71 0.42 8.96 5.43
N LYS A 72 1.72 8.69 5.69
CA LYS A 72 2.61 8.10 4.67
C LYS A 72 2.20 6.68 4.27
N THR A 73 1.72 5.88 5.23
CA THR A 73 1.25 4.51 4.98
C THR A 73 -0.04 4.53 4.15
N ASP A 74 -0.96 5.43 4.49
CA ASP A 74 -2.22 5.63 3.78
C ASP A 74 -1.99 6.09 2.33
N MET A 75 -1.03 7.00 2.09
CA MET A 75 -0.67 7.44 0.74
C MET A 75 -0.12 6.29 -0.10
N ARG A 76 0.80 5.50 0.47
CA ARG A 76 1.38 4.35 -0.24
C ARG A 76 0.31 3.33 -0.61
N HIS A 77 -0.62 3.03 0.31
CA HIS A 77 -1.73 2.12 0.05
C HIS A 77 -2.71 2.66 -0.99
N ALA A 78 -3.02 3.96 -0.96
CA ALA A 78 -3.85 4.60 -1.97
C ALA A 78 -3.19 4.52 -3.36
N ALA A 79 -1.91 4.87 -3.46
CA ALA A 79 -1.14 4.76 -4.70
C ALA A 79 -1.08 3.32 -5.22
N GLN A 80 -0.86 2.34 -4.35
CA GLN A 80 -0.83 0.93 -4.68
C GLN A 80 -2.17 0.47 -5.25
N ARG A 81 -3.28 0.84 -4.58
CA ARG A 81 -4.64 0.51 -5.03
C ARG A 81 -4.92 1.13 -6.39
N MET A 82 -4.61 2.41 -6.58
CA MET A 82 -4.78 3.11 -7.84
C MET A 82 -3.98 2.45 -8.96
N PHE A 83 -2.69 2.16 -8.73
CA PHE A 83 -1.82 1.49 -9.68
C PHE A 83 -2.42 0.17 -10.18
N PHE A 84 -2.83 -0.72 -9.27
CA PHE A 84 -3.39 -2.01 -9.67
C PHE A 84 -4.75 -1.89 -10.37
N GLN A 85 -5.60 -0.95 -9.96
CA GLN A 85 -6.87 -0.69 -10.64
C GLN A 85 -6.64 -0.27 -12.11
N ALA A 86 -5.67 0.58 -12.38
CA ALA A 86 -5.36 0.97 -13.76
C ALA A 86 -4.64 -0.15 -14.53
N ALA A 87 -3.64 -0.81 -13.92
CA ALA A 87 -2.83 -1.84 -14.56
C ALA A 87 -3.64 -3.06 -15.02
N THR A 88 -4.78 -3.33 -14.39
CA THR A 88 -5.63 -4.50 -14.67
C THR A 88 -6.83 -4.21 -15.58
N ARG A 89 -7.08 -2.94 -15.94
CA ARG A 89 -8.27 -2.51 -16.70
C ARG A 89 -7.92 -2.12 -18.15
N VAL A 90 -8.94 -1.81 -18.95
CA VAL A 90 -8.82 -1.37 -20.35
C VAL A 90 -7.93 -0.12 -20.50
N ALA A 91 -7.64 0.61 -19.41
CA ALA A 91 -6.61 1.64 -19.37
C ALA A 91 -5.20 1.15 -19.78
N THR A 92 -4.95 -0.17 -19.80
CA THR A 92 -3.68 -0.77 -20.26
C THR A 92 -3.84 -1.84 -21.34
N ARG A 93 -5.06 -2.15 -21.80
CA ARG A 93 -5.29 -3.13 -22.88
C ARG A 93 -5.79 -2.42 -24.13
N PRO A 94 -5.03 -2.39 -25.24
CA PRO A 94 -5.53 -1.90 -26.50
C PRO A 94 -6.69 -2.79 -26.94
N LEU A 95 -7.72 -2.18 -27.48
CA LEU A 95 -8.67 -2.93 -28.28
C LEU A 95 -7.99 -3.20 -29.63
N GLU A 96 -7.81 -4.47 -29.97
CA GLU A 96 -7.32 -4.87 -31.29
C GLU A 96 -8.21 -4.27 -32.39
N ASP A 97 -7.63 -3.94 -33.54
CA ASP A 97 -8.38 -3.37 -34.65
C ASP A 97 -9.45 -4.38 -35.11
N GLY A 98 -10.72 -3.98 -35.12
CA GLY A 98 -11.86 -4.83 -35.48
C GLY A 98 -12.41 -5.74 -34.36
N HIS A 99 -11.77 -5.77 -33.18
CA HIS A 99 -12.22 -6.56 -32.03
C HIS A 99 -12.38 -5.70 -30.78
N GLY A 100 -13.28 -6.13 -29.88
CA GLY A 100 -13.54 -5.48 -28.59
C GLY A 100 -14.54 -4.32 -28.66
N ASN A 101 -15.36 -4.23 -27.61
CA ASN A 101 -16.55 -3.38 -27.55
C ASN A 101 -16.23 -1.96 -27.01
N LEU A 102 -16.64 -0.92 -27.72
CA LEU A 102 -16.35 0.48 -27.36
C LEU A 102 -17.08 0.90 -26.09
N ARG A 103 -18.31 0.40 -25.88
CA ARG A 103 -19.10 0.62 -24.67
C ARG A 103 -18.41 0.01 -23.45
N GLU A 104 -17.85 -1.19 -23.57
CA GLU A 104 -17.07 -1.82 -22.49
C GLU A 104 -15.83 -1.01 -22.15
N ALA A 105 -15.13 -0.47 -23.16
CA ALA A 105 -13.97 0.39 -22.95
C ALA A 105 -14.34 1.66 -22.18
N LEU A 106 -15.38 2.37 -22.62
CA LEU A 106 -15.88 3.57 -21.92
C LEU A 106 -16.37 3.25 -20.51
N THR A 107 -17.07 2.13 -20.32
CA THR A 107 -17.54 1.69 -19.00
C THR A 107 -16.37 1.39 -18.07
N SER A 108 -15.30 0.77 -18.60
CA SER A 108 -14.09 0.48 -17.84
C SER A 108 -13.39 1.77 -17.39
N LEU A 109 -13.25 2.75 -18.29
CA LEU A 109 -12.66 4.06 -17.99
C LEU A 109 -13.51 4.87 -17.00
N LYS A 110 -14.84 4.86 -17.15
CA LYS A 110 -15.76 5.51 -16.19
C LYS A 110 -15.66 4.88 -14.81
N THR A 111 -15.59 3.56 -14.74
CA THR A 111 -15.40 2.86 -13.46
C THR A 111 -14.04 3.23 -12.83
N LEU A 112 -12.98 3.34 -13.63
CA LEU A 112 -11.67 3.80 -13.15
C LEU A 112 -11.75 5.23 -12.60
N PHE A 113 -12.45 6.13 -13.29
CA PHE A 113 -12.70 7.49 -12.83
C PHE A 113 -13.37 7.50 -11.45
N ASP A 114 -14.43 6.69 -11.27
CA ASP A 114 -15.15 6.62 -9.99
C ASP A 114 -14.27 6.07 -8.85
N LEU A 115 -13.51 5.01 -9.14
CA LEU A 115 -12.58 4.40 -8.17
C LEU A 115 -11.45 5.35 -7.75
N TYR A 116 -11.05 6.28 -8.61
CA TYR A 116 -10.00 7.25 -8.31
C TYR A 116 -10.55 8.47 -7.57
N ARG A 117 -11.85 8.74 -7.71
CA ARG A 117 -12.56 9.80 -7.00
C ARG A 117 -12.89 9.41 -5.55
N GLU A 118 -13.25 8.15 -5.29
CA GLU A 118 -13.60 7.67 -3.94
C GLU A 118 -12.57 8.05 -2.86
N PRO A 119 -11.25 7.83 -3.03
CA PRO A 119 -10.26 8.21 -2.01
C PRO A 119 -10.10 9.72 -1.81
N LEU A 120 -10.54 10.53 -2.77
CA LEU A 120 -10.50 12.00 -2.68
C LEU A 120 -11.69 12.56 -1.90
N GLU A 121 -12.78 11.81 -1.81
CA GLU A 121 -14.04 12.26 -1.20
C GLU A 121 -14.24 11.74 0.23
N SER A 122 -13.42 10.79 0.71
CA SER A 122 -13.61 10.25 2.07
C SER A 122 -13.28 11.27 3.16
N GLU A 123 -14.20 11.44 4.12
CA GLU A 123 -14.14 12.46 5.21
C GLU A 123 -12.94 12.33 6.18
N GLY A 124 -12.00 11.42 5.93
CA GLY A 124 -10.75 11.27 6.69
C GLY A 124 -9.48 11.48 5.87
N THR A 125 -9.61 11.84 4.58
CA THR A 125 -8.49 11.98 3.65
C THR A 125 -7.59 13.16 4.06
N PRO A 126 -6.32 12.93 4.42
CA PRO A 126 -5.38 13.99 4.75
C PRO A 126 -5.24 14.97 3.58
N LEU A 127 -5.11 16.27 3.89
CA LEU A 127 -4.81 17.25 2.85
C LEU A 127 -3.51 16.87 2.10
N PRO A 128 -3.44 17.12 0.79
CA PRO A 128 -2.21 16.93 0.06
C PRO A 128 -1.07 17.72 0.72
N PRO A 129 0.15 17.17 0.78
CA PRO A 129 1.31 17.90 1.29
C PRO A 129 1.51 19.20 0.50
N ALA A 130 1.97 20.25 1.18
CA ALA A 130 2.21 21.57 0.58
C ALA A 130 3.33 21.58 -0.48
N ASN A 131 4.08 20.48 -0.62
CA ASN A 131 5.23 20.32 -1.48
C ASN A 131 4.98 19.08 -2.36
N GLY A 132 5.14 19.25 -3.68
CA GLY A 132 4.59 18.39 -4.72
C GLY A 132 5.07 16.93 -4.79
N ASN A 133 4.39 16.18 -5.67
CA ASN A 133 4.42 14.73 -5.91
C ASN A 133 3.63 13.90 -4.89
N SER A 134 2.38 14.30 -4.65
CA SER A 134 1.43 13.49 -3.87
C SER A 134 0.58 12.59 -4.76
N VAL A 135 0.07 11.51 -4.18
CA VAL A 135 -0.92 10.63 -4.83
C VAL A 135 -2.15 11.41 -5.27
N TYR A 136 -2.54 12.41 -4.49
CA TYR A 136 -3.68 13.28 -4.77
C TYR A 136 -3.48 14.12 -6.03
N GLU A 137 -2.29 14.66 -6.22
CA GLU A 137 -1.94 15.45 -7.41
C GLU A 137 -1.99 14.59 -8.67
N LEU A 138 -1.40 13.39 -8.62
CA LEU A 138 -1.48 12.42 -9.71
C LEU A 138 -2.93 12.01 -10.01
N ALA A 139 -3.72 11.71 -8.97
CA ALA A 139 -5.12 11.35 -9.12
C ALA A 139 -5.95 12.48 -9.75
N LEU A 140 -5.77 13.71 -9.29
CA LEU A 140 -6.45 14.89 -9.85
C LEU A 140 -6.05 15.13 -11.30
N HIS A 141 -4.79 14.95 -11.66
CA HIS A 141 -4.34 15.09 -13.05
C HIS A 141 -4.95 14.03 -13.96
N ILE A 142 -4.92 12.76 -13.53
CA ILE A 142 -5.55 11.65 -14.25
C ILE A 142 -7.05 11.91 -14.45
N LEU A 143 -7.76 12.32 -13.39
CA LEU A 143 -9.19 12.54 -13.44
C LEU A 143 -9.56 13.75 -14.33
N ASN A 144 -8.96 14.91 -14.08
CA ASN A 144 -9.41 16.17 -14.66
C ASN A 144 -8.82 16.44 -16.05
N PHE A 145 -7.58 16.03 -16.31
CA PHE A 145 -6.90 16.34 -17.57
C PHE A 145 -6.90 15.17 -18.57
N GLU A 146 -7.03 13.93 -18.10
CA GLU A 146 -7.00 12.76 -18.99
C GLU A 146 -8.37 12.10 -19.14
N LEU A 147 -8.97 11.62 -18.04
CA LEU A 147 -10.19 10.83 -18.10
C LEU A 147 -11.45 11.67 -18.35
N ALA A 148 -11.66 12.78 -17.62
CA ALA A 148 -12.87 13.59 -17.77
C ALA A 148 -13.06 14.12 -19.21
N PRO A 149 -12.05 14.74 -19.86
CA PRO A 149 -12.22 15.25 -21.22
C PRO A 149 -12.56 14.12 -22.21
N PHE A 150 -11.92 12.96 -22.08
CA PHE A 150 -12.18 11.80 -22.92
C PHE A 150 -13.62 11.28 -22.73
N LEU A 151 -14.03 11.05 -21.48
CA LEU A 151 -15.36 10.55 -21.15
C LEU A 151 -16.46 11.53 -21.57
N THR A 152 -16.29 12.84 -21.34
CA THR A 152 -17.25 13.87 -21.74
C THR A 152 -17.41 13.95 -23.26
N LYS A 153 -16.33 13.75 -24.01
CA LYS A 153 -16.39 13.74 -25.48
C LYS A 153 -17.12 12.50 -26.00
N TRP A 154 -16.76 11.32 -25.51
CA TRP A 154 -17.10 10.07 -26.18
C TRP A 154 -18.38 9.40 -25.67
N HIS A 155 -18.73 9.54 -24.38
CA HIS A 155 -19.99 8.99 -23.87
C HIS A 155 -21.25 9.45 -24.63
N PRO A 156 -21.49 10.76 -24.84
CA PRO A 156 -22.71 11.20 -25.51
C PRO A 156 -22.74 10.80 -26.98
N ARG A 157 -21.58 10.75 -27.65
CA ARG A 157 -21.48 10.38 -29.06
C ARG A 157 -21.79 8.91 -29.30
N LEU A 158 -21.19 8.03 -28.49
CA LEU A 158 -21.49 6.59 -28.58
C LEU A 158 -22.96 6.34 -28.23
N LYS A 159 -23.48 6.99 -27.19
CA LYS A 159 -24.89 6.88 -26.81
C LYS A 159 -25.83 7.32 -27.94
N ALA A 160 -25.53 8.42 -28.63
CA ALA A 160 -26.35 8.91 -29.74
C ALA A 160 -26.38 7.90 -30.90
N PHE A 161 -25.24 7.30 -31.25
CA PHE A 161 -25.15 6.23 -32.25
C PHE A 161 -25.97 5.00 -31.84
N GLU A 162 -25.84 4.55 -30.59
CA GLU A 162 -26.60 3.40 -30.08
C GLU A 162 -28.13 3.65 -30.08
N GLU A 163 -28.56 4.90 -29.94
CA GLU A 163 -29.96 5.31 -29.97
C GLU A 163 -30.51 5.47 -31.39
N SER A 164 -29.71 5.98 -32.34
CA SER A 164 -30.11 6.17 -33.74
C SER A 164 -30.15 4.87 -34.53
N ASP A 165 -29.16 4.00 -34.33
CA ASP A 165 -28.89 2.87 -35.21
C ASP A 165 -28.99 1.54 -34.45
N ARG A 166 -30.16 1.30 -33.84
CA ARG A 166 -30.46 0.09 -33.06
C ARG A 166 -30.25 -1.17 -33.91
N GLY A 167 -29.08 -1.78 -33.81
CA GLY A 167 -28.72 -3.03 -34.47
C GLY A 167 -27.56 -2.93 -35.47
N GLN A 168 -27.03 -1.73 -35.72
CA GLN A 168 -25.83 -1.56 -36.53
C GLN A 168 -24.58 -1.92 -35.70
N ASP A 169 -23.61 -2.59 -36.32
CA ASP A 169 -22.37 -2.97 -35.65
C ASP A 169 -21.56 -1.70 -35.32
N GLU A 170 -20.95 -1.65 -34.14
CA GLU A 170 -20.10 -0.53 -33.71
C GLU A 170 -18.94 -0.27 -34.70
N SER A 171 -18.49 -1.29 -35.44
CA SER A 171 -17.47 -1.16 -36.49
C SER A 171 -17.91 -0.29 -37.68
N GLU A 172 -19.21 -0.14 -37.92
CA GLU A 172 -19.76 0.71 -38.96
C GLU A 172 -19.92 2.18 -38.50
N TRP A 173 -19.72 2.45 -37.22
CA TRP A 173 -19.78 3.80 -36.69
C TRP A 173 -18.63 4.66 -37.25
N SER A 174 -18.98 5.78 -37.88
CA SER A 174 -18.03 6.65 -38.57
C SER A 174 -16.92 7.22 -37.67
N GLU A 175 -17.17 7.36 -36.36
CA GLU A 175 -16.16 7.82 -35.40
C GLU A 175 -15.36 6.68 -34.73
N ASN A 176 -15.61 5.41 -35.06
CA ASN A 176 -14.96 4.26 -34.42
C ASN A 176 -13.41 4.33 -34.50
N SER A 177 -12.88 4.63 -35.69
CA SER A 177 -11.43 4.72 -35.91
C SER A 177 -10.81 5.85 -35.08
N VAL A 178 -11.47 7.02 -35.05
CA VAL A 178 -11.04 8.19 -34.28
C VAL A 178 -11.10 7.91 -32.77
N PHE A 179 -12.16 7.25 -32.30
CA PHE A 179 -12.27 6.81 -30.89
C PHE A 179 -11.09 5.92 -30.50
N ARG A 180 -10.78 4.90 -31.32
CA ARG A 180 -9.69 3.96 -31.03
C ARG A 180 -8.33 4.65 -31.03
N GLU A 181 -8.10 5.58 -31.96
CA GLU A 181 -6.86 6.37 -31.99
C GLU A 181 -6.70 7.23 -30.74
N GLU A 182 -7.76 7.95 -30.34
CA GLU A 182 -7.72 8.78 -29.15
C GLU A 182 -7.61 7.96 -27.87
N LEU A 183 -8.18 6.76 -27.84
CA LEU A 183 -8.02 5.84 -26.72
C LEU A 183 -6.56 5.37 -26.59
N ARG A 184 -5.89 5.01 -27.70
CA ARG A 184 -4.46 4.69 -27.68
C ARG A 184 -3.64 5.89 -27.18
N ALA A 185 -3.95 7.09 -27.65
CA ALA A 185 -3.29 8.31 -27.18
C ALA A 185 -3.53 8.58 -25.69
N LEU A 186 -4.74 8.34 -25.19
CA LEU A 186 -5.06 8.42 -23.75
C LEU A 186 -4.22 7.42 -22.94
N GLN A 187 -4.13 6.17 -23.39
CA GLN A 187 -3.34 5.13 -22.71
C GLN A 187 -1.85 5.54 -22.60
N GLU A 188 -1.28 6.11 -23.65
CA GLU A 188 0.10 6.64 -23.64
C GLU A 188 0.26 7.83 -22.68
N ARG A 189 -0.70 8.75 -22.64
CA ARG A 189 -0.68 9.88 -21.68
C ARG A 189 -0.86 9.44 -20.23
N LEU A 190 -1.64 8.38 -19.99
CA LEU A 190 -1.83 7.82 -18.64
C LEU A 190 -0.56 7.15 -18.10
N ARG A 191 0.24 6.54 -18.97
CA ARG A 191 1.42 5.75 -18.62
C ARG A 191 2.39 6.43 -17.62
N PRO A 192 2.86 7.67 -17.81
CA PRO A 192 3.76 8.32 -16.86
C PRO A 192 3.10 8.53 -15.48
N TYR A 193 1.82 8.85 -15.41
CA TYR A 193 1.13 9.00 -14.11
C TYR A 193 1.03 7.66 -13.37
N LEU A 194 0.74 6.57 -14.10
CA LEU A 194 0.69 5.22 -13.50
C LEU A 194 2.07 4.78 -12.99
N ILE A 195 3.14 5.12 -13.70
CA ILE A 195 4.51 4.90 -13.21
C ILE A 195 4.73 5.66 -11.90
N GLY A 196 4.36 6.94 -11.83
CA GLY A 196 4.45 7.75 -10.62
C GLY A 196 3.63 7.18 -9.44
N LEU A 197 2.44 6.64 -9.70
CA LEU A 197 1.66 5.93 -8.67
C LEU A 197 2.41 4.68 -8.16
N GLY A 198 3.02 3.92 -9.07
CA GLY A 198 3.84 2.76 -8.70
C GLY A 198 5.07 3.13 -7.86
N GLU A 199 5.72 4.24 -8.19
CA GLU A 199 6.86 4.78 -7.44
C GLU A 199 6.45 5.19 -6.01
N ILE A 200 5.34 5.92 -5.86
CA ILE A 200 4.81 6.30 -4.52
C ILE A 200 4.38 5.06 -3.73
N ALA A 201 3.81 4.06 -4.41
CA ALA A 201 3.44 2.77 -3.84
C ALA A 201 4.66 1.93 -3.40
N GLY A 202 5.87 2.25 -3.87
CA GLY A 202 7.07 1.46 -3.64
C GLY A 202 7.09 0.13 -4.43
N ILE A 203 6.39 0.07 -5.56
CA ILE A 203 6.37 -1.10 -6.44
C ILE A 203 7.70 -1.16 -7.19
N PRO A 204 8.43 -2.31 -7.17
CA PRO A 204 9.64 -2.47 -7.95
C PRO A 204 9.34 -2.48 -9.45
N ASP A 205 10.07 -1.65 -10.20
CA ASP A 205 9.95 -1.51 -11.67
C ASP A 205 8.49 -1.42 -12.15
N PRO A 206 7.76 -0.35 -11.78
CA PRO A 206 6.34 -0.21 -12.11
C PRO A 206 6.09 -0.18 -13.62
N ALA A 207 7.06 0.28 -14.41
CA ALA A 207 6.98 0.34 -15.86
C ALA A 207 6.89 -1.04 -16.54
N SER A 208 7.51 -2.07 -15.97
CA SER A 208 7.46 -3.44 -16.50
C SER A 208 6.07 -4.05 -16.46
N HIS A 209 5.31 -3.78 -15.39
CA HIS A 209 3.95 -4.27 -15.19
C HIS A 209 2.93 -3.62 -16.14
N LEU A 210 3.31 -2.55 -16.82
CA LEU A 210 2.47 -1.82 -17.79
C LEU A 210 2.78 -2.18 -19.26
N ARG A 211 3.84 -2.97 -19.56
CA ARG A 211 4.39 -3.13 -20.92
C ARG A 211 3.75 -4.20 -21.83
N ARG A 212 2.81 -5.02 -21.37
CA ARG A 212 2.38 -6.23 -22.11
C ARG A 212 1.10 -6.06 -22.94
N SER A 213 1.01 -5.03 -23.76
CA SER A 213 -0.21 -4.86 -24.55
C SER A 213 -0.01 -4.24 -25.93
N ALA A 214 1.11 -3.55 -26.19
CA ALA A 214 1.41 -2.97 -27.51
C ALA A 214 2.22 -3.88 -28.47
N ARG A 215 2.55 -5.14 -28.11
CA ARG A 215 3.41 -5.97 -28.96
C ARG A 215 3.03 -7.46 -28.93
N VAL A 216 1.97 -7.81 -29.66
CA VAL A 216 1.85 -9.14 -30.27
C VAL A 216 1.96 -8.93 -31.78
N SER A 217 3.18 -8.68 -32.25
CA SER A 217 3.57 -9.23 -33.55
C SER A 217 3.98 -10.68 -33.26
N PRO A 218 3.52 -11.68 -34.03
CA PRO A 218 4.10 -13.02 -33.95
C PRO A 218 5.62 -12.88 -34.10
N PRO A 219 6.45 -13.63 -33.37
CA PRO A 219 7.86 -13.73 -33.74
C PRO A 219 7.90 -14.15 -35.22
N ALA A 220 8.40 -13.26 -36.08
CA ALA A 220 8.67 -13.58 -37.46
C ALA A 220 9.57 -14.82 -37.46
N SER A 221 9.01 -15.93 -37.92
CA SER A 221 9.70 -17.17 -38.25
C SER A 221 10.80 -17.56 -37.28
N ALA A 222 10.43 -18.18 -36.15
CA ALA A 222 11.30 -19.22 -35.62
C ALA A 222 11.28 -20.34 -36.67
N THR A 223 12.21 -20.28 -37.62
CA THR A 223 12.61 -21.38 -38.47
C THR A 223 12.74 -22.60 -37.57
N VAL A 224 11.80 -23.54 -37.72
CA VAL A 224 11.94 -24.88 -37.17
C VAL A 224 13.26 -25.40 -37.73
N PRO A 225 14.26 -25.74 -36.89
CA PRO A 225 15.41 -26.45 -37.39
C PRO A 225 14.90 -27.79 -37.91
N ASP A 226 15.11 -28.06 -39.20
CA ASP A 226 14.93 -29.40 -39.78
C ASP A 226 15.62 -30.40 -38.85
N GLN A 227 14.84 -31.23 -38.18
CA GLN A 227 15.39 -32.41 -37.53
C GLN A 227 15.85 -33.34 -38.66
N PRO A 228 17.14 -33.73 -38.72
CA PRO A 228 17.55 -34.78 -39.64
C PRO A 228 16.82 -36.07 -39.23
N SER A 229 15.99 -36.58 -40.13
CA SER A 229 15.42 -37.91 -40.06
C SER A 229 16.54 -38.92 -39.83
N SER A 230 16.50 -39.60 -38.68
CA SER A 230 17.41 -40.70 -38.33
C SER A 230 17.30 -41.81 -39.40
N PRO A 231 18.42 -42.36 -39.90
CA PRO A 231 18.36 -43.44 -40.86
C PRO A 231 17.90 -44.73 -40.17
N ALA A 232 17.00 -45.46 -40.85
CA ALA A 232 16.66 -46.83 -40.49
C ALA A 232 17.90 -47.71 -40.60
N THR A 233 18.25 -48.38 -39.51
CA THR A 233 19.22 -49.49 -39.51
C THR A 233 18.50 -50.75 -39.97
N PRO A 234 19.05 -51.54 -40.92
CA PRO A 234 18.52 -52.83 -41.28
C PRO A 234 19.17 -53.93 -40.43
N GLU A 235 18.36 -54.78 -39.80
CA GLU A 235 18.62 -56.22 -39.58
C GLU A 235 17.29 -56.98 -39.61
#